data_AF-A0A380E2N2-F1
#
_entry.id   AF-A0A380E2N2-F1
#
_cell.length_a   1.000
_cell.length_b   1.000
_cell.length_c   1.000
_cell.angle_alpha   90.00
_cell.angle_beta   90.00
_cell.angle_gamma   90.00
#
_symmetry.space_group_name_H-M   'P 1'
#
loop_
_entity.id
_entity.type
_entity.pdbx_description
1 polymer ?
#
loop_
_entity_poly.entity_id
_entity_poly.type
_entity_poly.pdbx_seq_one_letter_code
_entity_poly.pdbx_strand_id
1 'polypeptide(L)'
;MTENKGSSQPKKNGNNGGKSNSKKNRNVKRTIIKIIGFMIIAFFVVLLLGILLFAYYAWKAPAFTEAKLQDPIPAKIYDKNGELVKTLDNGQRHEHVNLKDVPKSMKDAVLATEDNRFYEHGALDYKRLFGAIGKNLTGGFGSEGASTLTQQVVKDAFLSQHKSIGRKAQEAYLSYRLEQEYSKDDIFQVYLNKITILMA
;
A
#
# COMPACT_ATOMS: atom_id res chain seq x y z
N MET A 1 -12.59 -78.64 71.56
CA MET A 1 -11.43 -79.08 70.75
C MET A 1 -11.65 -78.54 69.35
N THR A 2 -10.93 -77.56 68.77
CA THR A 2 -9.68 -76.81 69.05
C THR A 2 -9.78 -75.58 68.11
N GLU A 3 -9.56 -74.33 68.58
CA GLU A 3 -8.40 -73.45 68.27
C GLU A 3 -8.00 -73.38 66.76
N ASN A 4 -7.63 -72.25 66.11
CA ASN A 4 -6.90 -71.09 66.60
C ASN A 4 -6.82 -69.94 65.55
N LYS A 5 -6.82 -68.71 66.07
CA LYS A 5 -6.12 -67.43 65.74
C LYS A 5 -5.58 -67.06 64.34
N GLY A 6 -5.80 -65.76 64.06
CA GLY A 6 -4.76 -64.76 63.69
C GLY A 6 -4.67 -64.45 62.20
N SER A 7 -4.47 -63.23 61.69
CA SER A 7 -4.16 -61.92 62.27
C SER A 7 -4.21 -60.85 61.14
N SER A 8 -4.10 -59.58 61.54
CA SER A 8 -3.57 -58.42 60.78
C SER A 8 -4.40 -57.79 59.65
N GLN A 9 -4.93 -56.59 59.94
CA GLN A 9 -5.24 -55.56 58.95
C GLN A 9 -3.96 -55.08 58.23
N PRO A 10 -4.14 -54.43 57.07
CA PRO A 10 -3.50 -53.14 56.90
C PRO A 10 -4.52 -52.04 56.57
N LYS A 11 -4.35 -50.90 57.26
CA LYS A 11 -4.83 -49.58 56.87
C LYS A 11 -4.52 -49.33 55.39
N LYS A 12 -5.50 -48.91 54.59
CA LYS A 12 -5.22 -48.18 53.33
C LYS A 12 -5.62 -46.72 53.49
N ASN A 13 -4.60 -45.98 53.88
CA ASN A 13 -4.51 -44.53 53.84
C ASN A 13 -4.51 -44.05 52.38
N GLY A 14 -5.22 -42.95 52.10
CA GLY A 14 -4.93 -41.96 51.07
C GLY A 14 -4.98 -42.37 49.59
N ASN A 15 -5.88 -41.75 48.83
CA ASN A 15 -5.42 -40.89 47.72
C ASN A 15 -6.45 -39.82 47.34
N ASN A 16 -6.49 -38.72 48.10
CA ASN A 16 -7.08 -37.46 47.69
C ASN A 16 -6.14 -36.79 46.67
N GLY A 17 -6.04 -37.33 45.45
CA GLY A 17 -5.02 -36.94 44.47
C GLY A 17 -5.52 -36.29 43.17
N GLY A 18 -6.85 -36.20 42.95
CA GLY A 18 -7.40 -35.86 41.62
C GLY A 18 -7.66 -34.37 41.31
N LYS A 19 -7.57 -33.45 42.29
CA LYS A 19 -8.06 -32.06 42.12
C LYS A 19 -6.98 -30.99 41.89
N SER A 20 -5.70 -31.34 41.84
CA SER A 20 -4.60 -30.36 41.70
C SER A 20 -4.32 -29.95 40.24
N ASN A 21 -4.43 -30.88 39.28
CA ASN A 21 -4.04 -30.61 37.88
C ASN A 21 -5.03 -29.72 37.09
N SER A 22 -6.30 -29.62 37.50
CA SER A 22 -7.27 -28.75 36.79
C SER A 22 -7.15 -27.27 37.18
N LYS A 23 -6.69 -26.96 38.40
CA LYS A 23 -6.48 -25.58 38.87
C LYS A 23 -5.26 -24.93 38.20
N LYS A 24 -4.16 -25.66 38.02
CA LYS A 24 -2.94 -25.16 37.37
C LYS A 24 -3.20 -24.76 35.90
N ASN A 25 -3.98 -25.58 35.18
CA ASN A 25 -4.33 -25.33 33.78
C ASN A 25 -5.32 -24.16 33.59
N ARG A 26 -6.21 -23.90 34.57
CA ARG A 26 -7.10 -22.73 34.56
C ARG A 26 -6.34 -21.40 34.73
N ASN A 27 -5.28 -21.37 35.53
CA ASN A 27 -4.49 -20.16 35.73
C ASN A 27 -3.64 -19.83 34.50
N VAL A 28 -3.06 -20.82 33.82
CA VAL A 28 -2.32 -20.62 32.55
C VAL A 28 -3.26 -20.15 31.44
N LYS A 29 -4.44 -20.77 31.27
CA LYS A 29 -5.45 -20.32 30.29
C LYS A 29 -5.91 -18.87 30.54
N ARG A 30 -6.11 -18.48 31.81
CA ARG A 30 -6.45 -17.09 32.17
C ARG A 30 -5.33 -16.11 31.85
N THR A 31 -4.07 -16.48 32.06
CA THR A 31 -2.92 -15.63 31.69
C THR A 31 -2.78 -15.50 30.18
N ILE A 32 -2.94 -16.59 29.42
CA ILE A 32 -2.92 -16.55 27.94
C ILE A 32 -4.05 -15.66 27.40
N ILE A 33 -5.27 -15.78 27.91
CA ILE A 33 -6.39 -14.92 27.50
C ILE A 33 -6.12 -13.45 27.80
N LYS A 34 -5.51 -13.12 28.95
CA LYS A 34 -5.09 -11.75 29.27
C LYS A 34 -4.01 -11.22 28.33
N ILE A 35 -3.03 -12.06 27.97
CA ILE A 35 -1.96 -11.68 27.02
C ILE A 35 -2.55 -11.45 25.63
N ILE A 36 -3.41 -12.35 25.15
CA ILE A 36 -4.09 -12.20 23.84
C ILE A 36 -4.97 -10.94 23.86
N GLY A 37 -5.74 -10.72 24.93
CA GLY A 37 -6.54 -9.51 25.09
C GLY A 37 -5.69 -8.23 25.06
N PHE A 38 -4.56 -8.22 25.77
CA PHE A 38 -3.60 -7.11 25.74
C PHE A 38 -3.00 -6.90 24.34
N MET A 39 -2.63 -7.97 23.63
CA MET A 39 -2.11 -7.89 22.26
C MET A 39 -3.15 -7.34 21.28
N ILE A 40 -4.42 -7.72 21.42
CA ILE A 40 -5.52 -7.19 20.61
C ILE A 40 -5.70 -5.70 20.87
N ILE A 41 -5.73 -5.28 22.15
CA ILE A 41 -5.84 -3.87 22.52
C ILE A 41 -4.64 -3.08 21.96
N ALA A 42 -3.42 -3.59 22.13
CA ALA A 42 -2.21 -2.97 21.59
C ALA A 42 -2.27 -2.83 20.06
N PHE A 43 -2.76 -3.85 19.35
CA PHE A 43 -2.96 -3.79 17.90
C PHE A 43 -3.93 -2.65 17.51
N PHE A 44 -5.08 -2.54 18.18
CA PHE A 44 -6.04 -1.47 17.90
C PHE A 44 -5.50 -0.08 18.24
N VAL A 45 -4.71 0.05 19.31
CA VAL A 45 -4.03 1.32 19.65
C VAL A 45 -3.04 1.73 18.55
N VAL A 46 -2.20 0.80 18.09
CA VAL A 46 -1.25 1.07 16.99
C VAL A 46 -1.99 1.39 15.69
N LEU A 47 -3.06 0.65 15.39
CA LEU A 47 -3.89 0.91 14.21
C LEU A 47 -4.52 2.31 14.25
N LEU A 48 -5.07 2.70 15.40
CA LEU A 48 -5.67 4.03 15.59
C LEU A 48 -4.63 5.14 15.45
N LEU A 49 -3.45 4.97 16.06
CA LEU A 49 -2.32 5.89 15.87
C LEU A 49 -1.90 6.00 14.40
N GLY A 50 -1.85 4.87 13.68
CA GLY A 50 -1.56 4.85 12.25
C GLY A 50 -2.59 5.59 11.41
N ILE A 51 -3.89 5.42 11.71
CA ILE A 51 -4.98 6.13 11.03
C ILE A 51 -4.90 7.64 11.31
N LEU A 52 -4.68 8.04 12.56
CA LEU A 52 -4.53 9.45 12.91
C LEU A 52 -3.32 10.09 12.23
N LEU A 53 -2.20 9.38 12.18
CA LEU A 53 -1.00 9.85 11.49
C LEU A 53 -1.23 9.98 9.99
N PHE A 54 -1.91 9.01 9.37
CA PHE A 54 -2.30 9.06 7.98
C PHE A 54 -3.21 10.28 7.70
N ALA A 55 -4.26 10.46 8.51
CA ALA A 55 -5.20 11.58 8.36
C ALA A 55 -4.49 12.94 8.51
N TYR A 56 -3.56 13.06 9.46
CA TYR A 56 -2.74 14.25 9.65
C TYR A 56 -1.94 14.60 8.38
N TYR A 57 -1.25 13.62 7.79
CA TYR A 57 -0.46 13.86 6.57
C TYR A 57 -1.34 14.08 5.34
N ALA A 58 -2.45 13.36 5.22
CA ALA A 58 -3.41 13.53 4.14
C ALA A 58 -4.02 14.94 4.16
N TRP A 59 -4.34 15.49 5.33
CA TRP A 59 -4.82 16.86 5.45
C TRP A 59 -3.74 17.89 5.07
N LYS A 60 -2.47 17.58 5.32
CA LYS A 60 -1.34 18.41 4.86
C LYS A 60 -0.99 18.23 3.39
N ALA A 61 -1.73 17.43 2.62
CA ALA A 61 -1.48 17.29 1.19
C ALA A 61 -1.62 18.65 0.49
N PRO A 62 -0.80 18.92 -0.55
CA PRO A 62 -1.00 20.11 -1.37
C PRO A 62 -2.39 20.09 -2.00
N ALA A 63 -2.91 21.28 -2.31
CA ALA A 63 -4.18 21.40 -3.02
C ALA A 63 -4.15 20.63 -4.34
N PHE A 64 -5.22 19.87 -4.59
CA PHE A 64 -5.44 19.24 -5.88
C PHE A 64 -5.80 20.34 -6.88
N THR A 65 -5.12 20.38 -8.02
CA THR A 65 -5.31 21.42 -9.04
C THR A 65 -5.09 20.82 -10.40
N GLU A 66 -6.12 20.89 -11.26
CA GLU A 66 -6.10 20.30 -12.60
C GLU A 66 -4.97 20.85 -13.48
N ALA A 67 -4.59 22.12 -13.29
CA ALA A 67 -3.47 22.75 -13.99
C ALA A 67 -2.15 21.97 -13.84
N LYS A 68 -1.96 21.21 -12.76
CA LYS A 68 -0.77 20.36 -12.58
C LYS A 68 -0.84 19.05 -13.35
N LEU A 69 -2.02 18.62 -13.77
CA LEU A 69 -2.26 17.43 -14.59
C LEU A 69 -2.25 17.75 -16.08
N GLN A 70 -2.58 18.99 -16.45
CA GLN A 70 -2.51 19.43 -17.83
C GLN A 70 -1.06 19.49 -18.32
N ASP A 71 -0.91 19.14 -19.59
CA ASP A 71 0.34 19.13 -20.30
C ASP A 71 0.52 20.48 -21.02
N PRO A 72 1.63 21.21 -20.81
CA PRO A 72 1.84 22.47 -21.52
C PRO A 72 1.98 22.21 -23.03
N ILE A 73 0.98 22.62 -23.81
CA ILE A 73 1.06 22.58 -25.28
C ILE A 73 1.84 23.82 -25.75
N PRO A 74 3.02 23.66 -26.38
CA PRO A 74 3.82 24.78 -26.82
C PRO A 74 3.17 25.52 -27.99
N ALA A 75 3.33 26.84 -28.03
CA ALA A 75 2.83 27.65 -29.13
C ALA A 75 3.61 27.37 -30.42
N LYS A 76 2.90 27.30 -31.56
CA LYS A 76 3.49 27.09 -32.90
C LYS A 76 3.43 28.38 -33.70
N ILE A 77 4.56 28.77 -34.29
CA ILE A 77 4.70 29.95 -35.16
C ILE A 77 4.77 29.47 -36.61
N TYR A 78 3.88 30.01 -37.45
CA TYR A 78 3.81 29.72 -38.88
C TYR A 78 4.24 30.93 -39.71
N ASP A 79 4.79 30.69 -40.89
CA ASP A 79 5.12 31.75 -41.84
C ASP A 79 3.89 32.23 -42.62
N LYS A 80 4.08 33.21 -43.51
CA LYS A 80 3.01 33.76 -44.38
C LYS A 80 2.40 32.74 -45.35
N ASN A 81 3.07 31.62 -45.58
CA ASN A 81 2.62 30.54 -46.46
C ASN A 81 1.94 29.41 -45.68
N GLY A 82 1.90 29.48 -44.34
CA GLY A 82 1.36 28.45 -43.46
C GLY A 82 2.34 27.34 -43.10
N GLU A 83 3.64 27.50 -43.41
CA GLU A 83 4.68 26.54 -43.05
C GLU A 83 5.11 26.74 -41.59
N LEU A 84 5.28 25.64 -40.85
CA LEU A 84 5.71 25.68 -39.44
C LEU A 84 7.17 26.16 -39.35
N VAL A 85 7.40 27.33 -38.74
CA VAL A 85 8.73 27.91 -38.58
C VAL A 85 9.37 27.48 -37.27
N LYS A 86 8.61 27.55 -36.17
CA LYS A 86 9.15 27.31 -34.82
C LYS A 86 8.07 26.88 -33.84
N THR A 87 8.42 25.94 -32.97
CA THR A 87 7.67 25.60 -31.76
C THR A 87 8.32 26.29 -30.56
N LEU A 88 7.52 26.95 -29.73
CA LEU A 88 7.96 27.61 -28.49
C LEU A 88 7.89 26.61 -27.32
N ASP A 89 8.79 25.63 -27.32
CA ASP A 89 8.92 24.58 -26.31
C ASP A 89 10.06 24.85 -25.31
N ASN A 90 10.74 26.01 -25.41
CA ASN A 90 11.92 26.36 -24.62
C ASN A 90 13.03 25.28 -24.64
N GLY A 91 13.12 24.48 -25.71
CA GLY A 91 14.09 23.39 -25.81
C GLY A 91 13.71 22.13 -25.03
N GLN A 92 12.46 22.03 -24.54
CA GLN A 92 11.94 20.81 -23.95
C GLN A 92 11.69 19.76 -25.03
N ARG A 93 12.23 18.55 -24.84
CA ARG A 93 11.96 17.40 -25.70
C ARG A 93 10.66 16.74 -25.26
N HIS A 94 9.55 17.37 -25.58
CA HIS A 94 8.23 16.90 -25.17
C HIS A 94 7.21 17.10 -26.29
N GLU A 95 6.48 16.04 -26.63
CA GLU A 95 5.38 16.09 -27.59
C GLU A 95 4.14 15.42 -26.98
N HIS A 96 3.06 16.18 -26.92
CA HIS A 96 1.79 15.68 -26.39
C HIS A 96 1.24 14.57 -27.29
N VAL A 97 0.90 13.43 -26.70
CA VAL A 97 0.28 12.29 -27.39
C VAL A 97 -1.05 11.92 -26.74
N ASN A 98 -2.09 11.74 -27.56
CA ASN A 98 -3.35 11.18 -27.07
C ASN A 98 -3.20 9.67 -26.89
N LEU A 99 -3.84 9.10 -25.88
CA LEU A 99 -3.75 7.67 -25.59
C LEU A 99 -4.21 6.75 -26.75
N LYS A 100 -5.12 7.25 -27.59
CA LYS A 100 -5.60 6.56 -28.79
C LYS A 100 -4.54 6.45 -29.89
N ASP A 101 -3.61 7.39 -29.93
CA ASP A 101 -2.54 7.46 -30.94
C ASP A 101 -1.32 6.61 -30.52
N VAL A 102 -1.28 6.20 -29.24
CA VAL A 102 -0.23 5.32 -28.70
C VAL A 102 -0.46 3.87 -29.16
N PRO A 103 0.53 3.23 -29.79
CA PRO A 103 0.44 1.84 -30.22
C PRO A 103 0.06 0.90 -29.07
N LYS A 104 -0.78 -0.09 -29.34
CA LYS A 104 -1.21 -1.07 -28.32
C LYS A 104 -0.04 -1.77 -27.65
N SER A 105 0.98 -2.16 -28.41
CA SER A 105 2.20 -2.79 -27.88
C SER A 105 2.93 -1.91 -26.85
N MET A 106 2.96 -0.60 -27.07
CA MET A 106 3.58 0.35 -26.14
C MET A 106 2.77 0.45 -24.84
N LYS A 107 1.43 0.58 -24.96
CA LYS A 107 0.53 0.58 -23.79
C LYS A 107 0.68 -0.70 -22.97
N ASP A 108 0.64 -1.85 -23.65
CA ASP A 108 0.77 -3.15 -23.00
C ASP A 108 2.14 -3.32 -22.32
N ALA A 109 3.23 -2.81 -22.93
CA ALA A 109 4.57 -2.86 -22.34
C ALA A 109 4.69 -2.02 -21.05
N VAL A 110 4.15 -0.80 -21.05
CA VAL A 110 4.12 0.06 -19.85
C VAL A 110 3.29 -0.59 -18.76
N LEU A 111 2.07 -1.05 -19.08
CA LEU A 111 1.20 -1.73 -18.11
C LEU A 111 1.88 -2.98 -17.55
N ALA A 112 2.46 -3.84 -18.39
CA ALA A 112 3.11 -5.07 -17.95
C ALA A 112 4.29 -4.82 -17.00
N THR A 113 5.01 -3.70 -17.18
CA THR A 113 6.20 -3.36 -16.39
C THR A 113 5.84 -2.61 -15.11
N GLU A 114 4.94 -1.63 -15.19
CA GLU A 114 4.67 -0.69 -14.11
C GLU A 114 3.43 -1.07 -13.30
N ASP A 115 2.36 -1.52 -13.94
CA ASP A 115 1.08 -1.76 -13.28
C ASP A 115 0.13 -2.66 -14.09
N ASN A 116 0.40 -3.96 -14.05
CA ASN A 116 -0.23 -4.94 -14.96
C ASN A 116 -1.75 -5.08 -14.79
N ARG A 117 -2.28 -4.65 -13.65
CA ARG A 117 -3.72 -4.67 -13.30
C ARG A 117 -4.28 -3.27 -13.15
N PHE A 118 -3.65 -2.26 -13.76
CA PHE A 118 -4.04 -0.87 -13.64
C PHE A 118 -5.55 -0.63 -13.82
N TYR A 119 -6.15 -1.32 -14.79
CA TYR A 119 -7.58 -1.23 -15.10
C TYR A 119 -8.50 -2.02 -14.15
N GLU A 120 -7.96 -2.89 -13.30
CA GLU A 120 -8.71 -3.76 -12.39
C GLU A 120 -8.77 -3.23 -10.95
N HIS A 121 -7.84 -2.36 -10.55
CA HIS A 121 -7.78 -1.82 -9.19
C HIS A 121 -8.07 -0.31 -9.17
N GLY A 122 -8.37 0.21 -7.98
CA GLY A 122 -8.51 1.66 -7.76
C GLY A 122 -7.17 2.37 -7.60
N ALA A 123 -7.15 3.50 -6.90
CA ALA A 123 -5.94 4.29 -6.65
C ALA A 123 -4.76 3.49 -6.04
N LEU A 124 -5.08 2.43 -5.30
CA LEU A 124 -4.14 1.53 -4.66
C LEU A 124 -4.41 0.08 -5.08
N ASP A 125 -3.35 -0.63 -5.44
CA ASP A 125 -3.41 -2.09 -5.59
C ASP A 125 -3.10 -2.77 -4.27
N TYR A 126 -4.14 -3.06 -3.47
CA TYR A 126 -3.99 -3.72 -2.18
C TYR A 126 -3.36 -5.11 -2.29
N LYS A 127 -3.64 -5.85 -3.36
CA LYS A 127 -3.07 -7.18 -3.58
C LYS A 127 -1.56 -7.07 -3.79
N ARG A 128 -1.10 -6.09 -4.57
CA ARG A 128 0.33 -5.81 -4.77
C ARG A 128 0.98 -5.28 -3.50
N LEU A 129 0.30 -4.42 -2.75
CA LEU A 129 0.79 -3.88 -1.47
C LEU A 129 1.03 -4.99 -0.44
N PHE A 130 0.02 -5.83 -0.16
CA PHE A 130 0.16 -6.93 0.80
C PHE A 130 1.16 -7.98 0.32
N GLY A 131 1.19 -8.26 -0.99
CA GLY A 131 2.21 -9.13 -1.58
C GLY A 131 3.63 -8.59 -1.39
N ALA A 132 3.84 -7.30 -1.59
CA ALA A 132 5.13 -6.64 -1.39
C ALA A 132 5.55 -6.63 0.09
N ILE A 133 4.62 -6.38 1.01
CA ILE A 133 4.89 -6.48 2.46
C ILE A 133 5.33 -7.90 2.83
N GLY A 134 4.61 -8.93 2.37
CA GLY A 134 4.98 -10.33 2.63
C GLY A 134 6.36 -10.71 2.07
N LYS A 135 6.69 -10.24 0.86
CA LYS A 135 8.01 -10.44 0.24
C LYS A 135 9.13 -9.70 0.99
N ASN A 136 8.89 -8.47 1.42
CA ASN A 136 9.89 -7.68 2.15
C ASN A 136 10.20 -8.26 3.54
N LEU A 137 9.21 -8.87 4.21
CA LEU A 137 9.42 -9.59 5.47
C LEU A 137 10.29 -10.84 5.33
N THR A 138 10.41 -11.39 4.11
CA THR A 138 11.20 -12.60 3.81
C THR A 138 12.48 -12.31 3.02
N GLY A 139 12.60 -11.15 2.35
CA GLY A 139 13.67 -10.83 1.40
C GLY A 139 14.35 -9.46 1.56
N GLY A 140 14.11 -8.74 2.66
CA GLY A 140 14.70 -7.42 2.93
C GLY A 140 13.77 -6.26 2.55
N PHE A 141 13.71 -5.24 3.41
CA PHE A 141 12.88 -4.05 3.21
C PHE A 141 13.43 -3.17 2.09
N GLY A 142 12.72 -3.09 0.96
CA GLY A 142 13.11 -2.16 -0.10
C GLY A 142 12.38 -2.29 -1.44
N SER A 143 11.30 -3.07 -1.56
CA SER A 143 10.67 -3.27 -2.88
C SER A 143 10.08 -1.98 -3.45
N GLU A 144 10.70 -1.44 -4.48
CA GLU A 144 10.25 -0.26 -5.22
C GLU A 144 8.95 -0.50 -6.03
N GLY A 145 8.49 -1.75 -6.15
CA GLY A 145 7.44 -2.13 -7.11
C GLY A 145 5.99 -2.17 -6.60
N ALA A 146 5.66 -1.56 -5.46
CA ALA A 146 4.26 -1.61 -4.96
C ALA A 146 3.36 -0.47 -5.47
N SER A 147 3.93 0.56 -6.09
CA SER A 147 3.19 1.78 -6.45
C SER A 147 2.41 1.64 -7.76
N THR A 148 1.20 2.19 -7.82
CA THR A 148 0.34 2.22 -9.03
C THR A 148 0.74 3.32 -10.00
N LEU A 149 0.30 3.25 -11.27
CA LEU A 149 0.47 4.36 -12.22
C LEU A 149 -0.14 5.66 -11.68
N THR A 150 -1.33 5.59 -11.10
CA THR A 150 -2.01 6.73 -10.44
C THR A 150 -1.12 7.37 -9.38
N GLN A 151 -0.48 6.54 -8.55
CA GLN A 151 0.47 6.99 -7.53
C GLN A 151 1.70 7.66 -8.12
N GLN A 152 2.23 7.14 -9.24
CA GLN A 152 3.35 7.75 -9.94
C GLN A 152 2.97 9.11 -10.53
N VAL A 153 1.81 9.23 -11.19
CA VAL A 153 1.30 10.52 -11.70
C VAL A 153 1.19 11.55 -10.58
N VAL A 154 0.61 11.17 -9.44
CA VAL A 154 0.46 12.07 -8.29
C VAL A 154 1.80 12.49 -7.71
N LYS A 155 2.74 11.54 -7.58
CA LYS A 155 4.08 11.80 -7.08
C LYS A 155 4.78 12.85 -7.93
N ASP A 156 4.73 12.71 -9.25
CA ASP A 156 5.46 13.58 -10.18
C ASP A 156 4.75 14.92 -10.41
N ALA A 157 3.42 14.98 -10.36
CA ALA A 157 2.66 16.22 -10.56
C ALA A 157 2.54 17.09 -9.30
N PHE A 158 2.40 16.49 -8.11
CA PHE A 158 2.00 17.22 -6.91
C PHE A 158 3.03 17.23 -5.78
N LEU A 159 3.92 16.25 -5.72
CA LEU A 159 4.76 16.01 -4.55
C LEU A 159 6.25 16.18 -4.84
N SER A 160 7.06 16.25 -3.79
CA SER A 160 8.53 16.26 -3.93
C SER A 160 9.07 14.84 -4.10
N GLN A 161 10.26 14.68 -4.69
CA GLN A 161 10.87 13.36 -4.88
C GLN A 161 11.45 12.76 -3.58
N HIS A 162 11.44 13.50 -2.46
CA HIS A 162 11.98 13.04 -1.19
C HIS A 162 11.13 11.90 -0.59
N LYS A 163 11.69 10.70 -0.46
CA LYS A 163 10.98 9.53 0.08
C LYS A 163 10.72 9.71 1.60
N SER A 164 9.45 9.83 2.00
CA SER A 164 9.02 9.84 3.42
C SER A 164 7.64 9.19 3.58
N ILE A 165 7.33 8.71 4.80
CA ILE A 165 6.02 8.12 5.12
C ILE A 165 4.90 9.15 4.95
N GLY A 166 5.13 10.40 5.37
CA GLY A 166 4.17 11.48 5.21
C GLY A 166 3.86 11.77 3.73
N ARG A 167 4.89 11.81 2.88
CA ARG A 167 4.70 11.94 1.44
C ARG A 167 3.89 10.78 0.87
N LYS A 168 4.13 9.53 1.30
CA LYS A 168 3.38 8.37 0.81
C LYS A 168 1.92 8.38 1.24
N ALA A 169 1.61 8.92 2.43
CA ALA A 169 0.23 9.15 2.85
C ALA A 169 -0.47 10.20 1.96
N GLN A 170 0.21 11.31 1.67
CA GLN A 170 -0.28 12.34 0.73
C GLN A 170 -0.50 11.76 -0.67
N GLU A 171 0.44 10.93 -1.15
CA GLU A 171 0.36 10.25 -2.44
C GLU A 171 -0.88 9.35 -2.52
N ALA A 172 -1.14 8.54 -1.50
CA ALA A 172 -2.33 7.69 -1.44
C ALA A 172 -3.63 8.51 -1.43
N TYR A 173 -3.69 9.59 -0.65
CA TYR A 173 -4.86 10.48 -0.60
C TYR A 173 -5.13 11.18 -1.94
N LEU A 174 -4.10 11.77 -2.54
CA LEU A 174 -4.21 12.45 -3.84
C LEU A 174 -4.48 11.47 -4.98
N SER A 175 -3.98 10.23 -4.91
CA SER A 175 -4.31 9.19 -5.89
C SER A 175 -5.78 8.81 -5.83
N TYR A 176 -6.33 8.71 -4.61
CA TYR A 176 -7.76 8.50 -4.44
C TYR A 176 -8.58 9.66 -5.04
N ARG A 177 -8.17 10.91 -4.78
CA ARG A 177 -8.81 12.09 -5.40
C ARG A 177 -8.72 12.05 -6.93
N LEU A 178 -7.55 11.71 -7.48
CA LEU A 178 -7.32 11.64 -8.92
C LEU A 178 -8.27 10.63 -9.60
N GLU A 179 -8.43 9.43 -9.04
CA GLU A 179 -9.34 8.43 -9.63
C GLU A 179 -10.83 8.72 -9.44
N GLN A 180 -11.20 9.65 -8.54
CA GLN A 180 -12.58 10.12 -8.43
C GLN A 180 -12.92 11.15 -9.51
N GLU A 181 -11.92 11.88 -10.00
CA GLU A 181 -12.12 12.99 -10.93
C GLU A 181 -11.76 12.62 -12.39
N TYR A 182 -10.90 11.62 -12.58
CA TYR A 182 -10.35 11.22 -13.89
C TYR A 182 -10.54 9.73 -14.16
N SER A 183 -10.81 9.38 -15.42
CA SER A 183 -10.87 7.98 -15.84
C SER A 183 -9.49 7.33 -15.87
N LYS A 184 -9.44 5.99 -15.91
CA LYS A 184 -8.18 5.25 -16.06
C LYS A 184 -7.42 5.65 -17.33
N ASP A 185 -8.13 5.88 -18.43
CA ASP A 185 -7.53 6.31 -19.68
C ASP A 185 -6.95 7.73 -19.59
N ASP A 186 -7.65 8.65 -18.93
CA ASP A 186 -7.12 10.01 -18.70
C ASP A 186 -5.84 9.96 -17.86
N ILE A 187 -5.84 9.17 -16.78
CA ILE A 187 -4.68 9.00 -15.91
C ILE A 187 -3.52 8.37 -16.68
N PHE A 188 -3.78 7.38 -17.52
CA PHE A 188 -2.75 6.74 -18.32
C PHE A 188 -2.19 7.68 -19.40
N GLN A 189 -3.05 8.51 -20.01
CA GLN A 189 -2.59 9.57 -20.91
C GLN A 189 -1.69 10.57 -20.20
N VAL A 190 -2.09 11.04 -19.01
CA VAL A 190 -1.28 11.95 -18.20
C VAL A 190 0.06 11.30 -17.85
N TYR A 191 0.07 10.03 -17.46
CA TYR A 191 1.28 9.26 -17.18
C TYR A 191 2.25 9.28 -18.37
N LEU A 192 1.76 8.93 -19.57
CA LEU A 192 2.59 8.87 -20.78
C LEU A 192 3.14 10.23 -21.21
N ASN A 193 2.45 11.31 -20.88
CA ASN A 193 2.87 12.67 -21.23
C ASN A 193 3.72 13.35 -20.15
N LYS A 194 3.60 12.97 -18.88
CA LYS A 194 4.29 13.69 -17.78
C LYS A 194 5.49 12.99 -17.22
N ILE A 195 5.62 11.68 -17.37
CA ILE A 195 6.76 11.01 -16.78
C ILE A 195 8.04 11.32 -17.54
N THR A 196 8.98 11.88 -16.78
CA THR A 196 10.34 12.07 -17.22
C THR A 196 10.95 10.70 -17.44
N ILE A 197 11.07 10.27 -18.70
CA ILE A 197 11.99 9.21 -19.07
C ILE A 197 13.39 9.81 -18.87
N LEU A 198 13.96 9.60 -17.69
CA LEU A 198 15.38 9.84 -17.46
C LEU A 198 16.11 8.92 -18.45
N MET A 199 16.65 9.49 -19.53
CA MET A 199 17.70 8.83 -20.27
C MET A 199 18.86 8.67 -19.30
N ALA A 200 19.03 7.45 -18.78
CA ALA A 200 20.19 7.03 -18.02
C ALA A 200 21.44 7.01 -18.91
#